data_AF-A0A6N8UY18-F1
#
_entry.id   AF-A0A6N8UY18-F1
#
_cell.length_a   1.000
_cell.length_b   1.000
_cell.length_c   1.000
_cell.angle_alpha   90.00
_cell.angle_beta   90.00
_cell.angle_gamma   90.00
#
_symmetry.space_group_name_H-M   'P 1'
#
loop_
_entity.id
_entity.type
_entity.pdbx_description
1 polymer ?
#
loop_
_entity_poly.entity_id
_entity_poly.type
_entity_poly.pdbx_seq_one_letter_code
_entity_poly.pdbx_strand_id
1 'polypeptide(L)'
;MKWQASRLLLGGRMRTHGVLSLHVVLLLIAVPATAMIEHGPLAREAAIEAGCVEPDIQRLGNEGAAIVYTMTCADGSSVPDGRIRCELDTCVLERPQRQEAES
;
A
#
# COMPACT_ATOMS: atom_id res chain seq x y z
N MET A 1 68.24 26.02 -43.68
CA MET A 1 67.92 25.30 -42.42
C MET A 1 66.59 25.82 -41.90
N LYS A 2 65.80 24.91 -41.30
CA LYS A 2 64.34 24.94 -41.16
C LYS A 2 63.83 26.08 -40.26
N TRP A 3 62.80 26.79 -40.74
CA TRP A 3 61.88 27.59 -39.94
C TRP A 3 60.93 26.65 -39.19
N GLN A 4 60.78 26.84 -37.88
CA GLN A 4 59.63 26.29 -37.14
C GLN A 4 58.97 27.41 -36.34
N ALA A 5 57.71 27.65 -36.67
CA ALA A 5 56.77 28.38 -35.85
C ALA A 5 55.56 27.46 -35.58
N SER A 6 55.09 27.57 -34.34
CA SER A 6 53.74 27.22 -33.87
C SER A 6 53.43 25.75 -33.61
N ARG A 7 53.32 25.40 -32.32
CA ARG A 7 52.25 24.50 -31.86
C ARG A 7 51.73 24.94 -30.49
N LEU A 8 50.40 25.04 -30.48
CA LEU A 8 49.55 25.51 -29.42
C LEU A 8 49.59 24.64 -28.15
N LEU A 9 49.47 25.34 -27.04
CA LEU A 9 48.97 24.97 -25.71
C LEU A 9 48.13 23.68 -25.64
N LEU A 10 48.64 22.67 -24.94
CA LEU A 10 47.83 21.62 -24.30
C LEU A 10 48.44 21.32 -22.93
N GLY A 11 47.70 21.61 -21.86
CA GLY A 11 48.20 21.39 -20.51
C GLY A 11 47.17 21.63 -19.41
N GLY A 12 45.90 21.31 -19.65
CA GLY A 12 44.89 21.26 -18.60
C GLY A 12 45.11 20.05 -17.69
N ARG A 13 45.41 20.30 -16.41
CA ARG A 13 45.30 19.31 -15.33
C ARG A 13 44.74 20.02 -14.09
N MET A 14 43.41 20.10 -14.00
CA MET A 14 42.73 20.31 -12.73
C MET A 14 42.34 18.93 -12.19
N ARG A 15 42.98 18.53 -11.08
CA ARG A 15 42.52 17.43 -10.23
C ARG A 15 41.42 17.98 -9.31
N THR A 16 40.18 17.61 -9.55
CA THR A 16 39.06 17.83 -8.63
C THR A 16 38.17 16.59 -8.61
N HIS A 17 38.66 15.50 -8.00
CA HIS A 17 37.83 14.36 -7.64
C HIS A 17 37.85 14.22 -6.11
N GLY A 18 36.83 14.76 -5.45
CA GLY A 18 36.72 14.67 -3.99
C GLY A 18 35.43 15.15 -3.34
N VAL A 19 34.44 15.70 -4.07
CA VAL A 19 33.24 16.29 -3.44
C VAL A 19 31.92 15.95 -4.17
N LEU A 20 31.87 14.84 -4.91
CA LEU A 20 30.67 14.47 -5.70
C LEU A 20 29.94 13.23 -5.19
N SER A 21 30.35 12.64 -4.06
CA SER A 21 29.85 11.33 -3.64
C SER A 21 28.96 11.31 -2.40
N LEU A 22 28.48 12.46 -1.91
CA LEU A 22 27.56 12.50 -0.76
C LEU A 22 26.12 12.90 -1.11
N HIS A 23 25.91 13.63 -2.21
CA HIS A 23 24.57 14.10 -2.60
C HIS A 23 23.72 13.05 -3.33
N VAL A 24 24.33 11.99 -3.86
CA VAL A 24 23.61 10.94 -4.60
C VAL A 24 23.00 9.88 -3.67
N VAL A 25 23.50 9.74 -2.44
CA VAL A 25 23.03 8.72 -1.50
C VAL A 25 21.74 9.15 -0.77
N LEU A 26 21.48 10.44 -0.62
CA LEU A 26 20.33 10.94 0.16
C LEU A 26 18.98 10.91 -0.60
N LEU A 27 18.98 10.66 -1.91
CA LEU A 27 17.80 10.79 -2.77
C LEU A 27 17.04 9.49 -3.04
N LEU A 28 17.54 8.33 -2.57
CA LEU A 28 16.99 7.01 -2.91
C LEU A 28 16.06 6.39 -1.85
N ILE A 29 15.67 7.14 -0.81
CA ILE A 29 14.75 6.65 0.23
C ILE A 29 13.54 7.58 0.39
N ALA A 30 13.05 8.15 -0.71
CA ALA A 30 11.68 8.63 -0.73
C ALA A 30 10.78 7.40 -0.95
N VAL A 31 10.53 6.63 0.11
CA VAL A 31 9.44 5.65 0.09
C VAL A 31 8.17 6.48 -0.13
N PRO A 32 7.45 6.33 -1.27
CA PRO A 32 6.14 6.93 -1.35
C PRO A 32 5.35 6.32 -0.21
N ALA A 33 4.90 7.14 0.74
CA ALA A 33 3.85 6.75 1.65
C ALA A 33 2.64 6.43 0.76
N THR A 34 2.56 5.18 0.29
CA THR A 34 1.40 4.64 -0.36
C THR A 34 0.28 4.89 0.63
N ALA A 35 -0.62 5.81 0.30
CA ALA A 35 -1.86 5.96 1.01
C ALA A 35 -2.42 4.54 1.15
N MET A 36 -2.39 3.99 2.36
CA MET A 36 -3.06 2.73 2.63
C MET A 36 -4.49 3.01 2.24
N ILE A 37 -4.95 2.40 1.15
CA ILE A 37 -6.36 2.44 0.78
C ILE A 37 -7.03 1.76 1.97
N GLU A 38 -7.65 2.57 2.83
CA GLU A 38 -8.43 2.01 3.91
C GLU A 38 -9.64 1.38 3.27
N HIS A 39 -9.70 0.05 3.22
CA HIS A 39 -10.85 -0.69 2.70
C HIS A 39 -12.04 -0.65 3.68
N GLY A 40 -11.96 0.15 4.75
CA GLY A 40 -13.02 0.33 5.75
C GLY A 40 -14.34 0.83 5.17
N PRO A 41 -14.36 1.88 4.32
CA PRO A 41 -15.59 2.33 3.66
C PRO A 41 -16.20 1.26 2.75
N LEU A 42 -15.38 0.55 1.98
CA LEU A 42 -15.84 -0.55 1.10
C LEU A 42 -16.42 -1.72 1.91
N ALA A 43 -15.77 -2.09 3.03
CA ALA A 43 -16.28 -3.11 3.93
C ALA A 43 -17.62 -2.68 4.55
N ARG A 44 -17.77 -1.38 4.88
CA ARG A 44 -19.02 -0.83 5.39
C ARG A 44 -20.13 -0.85 4.35
N GLU A 45 -19.83 -0.51 3.11
CA GLU A 45 -20.80 -0.60 1.99
C GLU A 45 -21.27 -2.04 1.79
N ALA A 46 -20.34 -3.01 1.75
CA ALA A 46 -20.68 -4.43 1.64
C ALA A 46 -21.58 -4.92 2.79
N ALA A 47 -21.36 -4.42 4.02
CA ALA A 47 -22.22 -4.72 5.16
C ALA A 47 -23.64 -4.16 4.99
N ILE A 48 -23.76 -2.90 4.54
CA ILE A 48 -25.06 -2.24 4.31
C ILE A 48 -25.82 -2.95 3.20
N GLU A 49 -25.15 -3.28 2.09
CA GLU A 49 -25.73 -4.03 0.98
C GLU A 49 -26.22 -5.43 1.39
N ALA A 50 -25.51 -6.05 2.34
CA ALA A 50 -25.95 -7.31 2.93
C ALA A 50 -27.18 -7.16 3.83
N GLY A 51 -27.50 -5.96 4.30
CA GLY A 51 -28.66 -5.66 5.15
C GLY A 51 -28.32 -5.40 6.62
N CYS A 52 -27.08 -5.01 6.91
CA CYS A 52 -26.61 -4.56 8.23
C CYS A 52 -27.00 -3.10 8.46
N VAL A 53 -27.67 -2.81 9.57
CA VAL A 53 -28.00 -1.45 10.00
C VAL A 53 -26.88 -0.94 10.89
N GLU A 54 -26.39 0.27 10.59
CA GLU A 54 -25.29 0.93 11.32
C GLU A 54 -24.08 0.01 11.57
N PRO A 55 -23.46 -0.56 10.51
CA PRO A 55 -22.32 -1.47 10.67
C PRO A 55 -21.15 -0.79 11.38
N ASP A 56 -20.73 -1.40 12.49
CA ASP A 56 -19.43 -1.16 13.12
C ASP A 56 -18.40 -2.11 12.50
N ILE A 57 -17.42 -1.54 11.82
CA ILE A 57 -16.39 -2.28 11.09
C ILE A 57 -15.06 -2.09 11.81
N GLN A 58 -14.47 -3.17 12.32
CA GLN A 58 -13.15 -3.13 12.95
C GLN A 58 -12.17 -4.00 12.16
N ARG A 59 -10.97 -3.49 11.94
CA ARG A 59 -9.93 -4.23 11.21
C ARG A 59 -9.32 -5.31 12.10
N LEU A 60 -9.36 -6.56 11.65
CA LEU A 60 -8.67 -7.68 12.29
C LEU A 60 -7.20 -7.75 11.87
N GLY A 61 -6.93 -7.52 10.59
CA GLY A 61 -5.57 -7.68 10.04
C GLY A 61 -5.60 -8.09 8.58
N ASN A 62 -4.58 -8.81 8.15
CA ASN A 62 -4.44 -9.28 6.77
C ASN A 62 -4.33 -10.81 6.74
N GLU A 63 -5.03 -11.43 5.80
CA GLU A 63 -4.91 -12.85 5.45
C GLU A 63 -4.39 -12.98 4.01
N GLY A 64 -3.08 -13.15 3.88
CA GLY A 64 -2.41 -13.07 2.58
C GLY A 64 -2.52 -11.66 2.00
N ALA A 65 -3.07 -11.54 0.79
CA ALA A 65 -3.32 -10.26 0.12
C ALA A 65 -4.63 -9.59 0.56
N ALA A 66 -5.49 -10.29 1.30
CA ALA A 66 -6.78 -9.77 1.71
C ALA A 66 -6.70 -9.05 3.08
N ILE A 67 -7.45 -7.97 3.24
CA ILE A 67 -7.67 -7.31 4.53
C ILE A 67 -8.97 -7.83 5.12
N VAL A 68 -8.91 -8.23 6.38
CA VAL A 68 -10.04 -8.80 7.11
C VAL A 68 -10.57 -7.78 8.11
N TYR A 69 -11.89 -7.63 8.13
CA TYR A 69 -12.62 -6.83 9.08
C TYR A 69 -13.65 -7.70 9.83
N THR A 70 -13.89 -7.41 11.11
CA THR A 70 -15.13 -7.81 11.78
C THR A 70 -16.22 -6.79 11.48
N MET A 71 -17.44 -7.28 11.35
CA MET A 71 -18.65 -6.49 11.21
C MET A 71 -19.57 -6.81 12.38
N THR A 72 -19.99 -5.78 13.10
CA THR A 72 -21.04 -5.84 14.10
C THR A 72 -22.21 -4.99 13.63
N CYS A 73 -23.43 -5.52 13.72
CA CYS A 73 -24.64 -4.87 13.26
C CYS A 73 -25.51 -4.41 14.44
N ALA A 74 -26.24 -3.31 14.26
CA ALA A 74 -27.22 -2.87 15.25
C ALA A 74 -28.45 -3.80 15.29
N ASP A 75 -29.17 -3.77 16.42
CA ASP A 75 -30.44 -4.47 16.61
C ASP A 75 -31.45 -4.12 15.50
N GLY A 76 -32.10 -5.14 14.93
CA GLY A 76 -33.02 -4.99 13.80
C GLY A 76 -32.37 -5.22 12.42
N SER A 77 -31.08 -5.54 12.37
CA SER A 77 -30.42 -5.98 11.14
C SER A 77 -30.92 -7.34 10.66
N SER A 78 -30.99 -7.50 9.34
CA SER A 78 -31.42 -8.76 8.70
C SER A 78 -30.30 -9.79 8.55
N VAL A 79 -29.07 -9.37 8.84
CA VAL A 79 -27.86 -10.19 8.81
C VAL A 79 -27.24 -10.25 10.20
N PRO A 80 -26.63 -11.39 10.56
CA PRO A 80 -25.86 -11.50 11.79
C PRO A 80 -24.51 -10.81 11.66
N ASP A 81 -23.88 -10.54 12.81
CA ASP A 81 -22.47 -10.17 12.89
C ASP A 81 -21.59 -11.19 12.15
N GLY A 82 -20.46 -10.72 11.61
CA GLY A 82 -19.66 -11.56 10.74
C GLY A 82 -18.28 -11.02 10.41
N ARG A 83 -17.65 -11.63 9.40
CA ARG A 83 -16.34 -11.23 8.90
C ARG A 83 -16.49 -10.74 7.47
N ILE A 84 -15.78 -9.66 7.15
CA ILE A 84 -15.71 -9.11 5.80
C ILE A 84 -14.28 -9.24 5.33
N ARG A 85 -14.11 -9.84 4.15
CA ARG A 85 -12.82 -10.00 3.50
C ARG A 85 -12.76 -9.07 2.30
N CYS A 86 -11.78 -8.19 2.29
CA CYS A 86 -11.54 -7.24 1.22
C CYS A 86 -10.25 -7.60 0.48
N GLU A 87 -10.33 -7.77 -0.84
CA GLU A 87 -9.18 -8.00 -1.70
C GLU A 87 -9.21 -6.99 -2.85
N LEU A 88 -8.13 -6.22 -2.98
CA LEU A 88 -8.08 -5.09 -3.92
C LEU A 88 -9.33 -4.22 -3.73
N ASP A 89 -10.13 -4.00 -4.75
CA ASP A 89 -11.28 -3.09 -4.70
C ASP A 89 -12.60 -3.79 -4.37
N THR A 90 -12.58 -5.06 -3.93
CA THR A 90 -13.79 -5.85 -3.68
C THR A 90 -13.84 -6.34 -2.23
N CYS A 91 -14.97 -6.16 -1.56
CA CYS A 91 -15.24 -6.67 -0.22
C CYS A 91 -16.41 -7.64 -0.23
N VAL A 92 -16.27 -8.77 0.46
CA VAL A 92 -17.32 -9.80 0.54
C VAL A 92 -17.56 -10.16 1.99
N LEU A 93 -18.83 -10.22 2.39
CA LEU A 93 -19.24 -10.76 3.68
C LEU A 93 -19.04 -12.28 3.65
N GLU A 94 -18.10 -12.76 4.47
CA GLU A 94 -17.96 -14.18 4.76
C GLU A 94 -19.14 -14.59 5.64
N ARG A 95 -20.17 -15.20 5.03
CA ARG A 95 -21.25 -15.81 5.81
C ARG A 95 -20.63 -16.81 6.77
N PRO A 96 -21.09 -16.87 8.05
CA PRO A 96 -20.64 -17.91 8.94
C PRO A 96 -20.88 -19.24 8.24
N GLN A 97 -19.80 -19.99 7.98
CA GLN A 97 -19.97 -21.38 7.63
C GLN A 97 -20.74 -21.99 8.79
N ARG A 98 -21.96 -22.43 8.50
CA ARG A 98 -22.65 -23.38 9.36
C ARG A 98 -21.62 -24.49 9.51
N GLN A 99 -20.95 -24.54 10.66
CA GLN A 99 -20.24 -25.75 11.05
C GLN A 99 -21.33 -26.79 10.99
N GLU A 100 -21.33 -27.60 9.93
CA GLU A 100 -21.94 -28.91 9.96
C GLU A 100 -21.32 -29.54 11.21
N ALA A 101 -22.13 -29.56 12.27
CA ALA A 101 -21.91 -30.43 13.39
C ALA A 101 -21.93 -31.83 12.78
N GLU A 102 -20.75 -32.30 12.38
CA GLU A 102 -20.55 -33.67 11.95
C GLU A 102 -20.88 -34.54 13.16
N SER A 103 -21.88 -35.40 12.93
CA SER A 103 -22.59 -36.23 13.89
C SER A 103 -21.74 -37.35 14.47
#